data_AF-A0A928ED80-F1
#
_entry.id   AF-A0A928ED80-F1
#
_cell.length_a   1.000
_cell.length_b   1.000
_cell.length_c   1.000
_cell.angle_alpha   90.00
_cell.angle_beta   90.00
_cell.angle_gamma   90.00
#
_symmetry.space_group_name_H-M   'P 1'
#
loop_
_entity.id
_entity.type
_entity.pdbx_description
1 polymer ?
#
loop_
_entity_poly.entity_id
_entity_poly.type
_entity_poly.pdbx_seq_one_letter_code
_entity_poly.pdbx_strand_id
1 'polypeptide(L)'
;MQEEKYQTIWDTIRDQVKQYDGVNAAQTDAFFSRLHLQAFAEGFIMLTADNDFIKKWVERQYSTLINQALVDLYHTEFIVNIEVDELGAAKALEQASASVAHQDASSAEPRRPEHPLAPIAAAEPSPATPAVSATPEPEPVETGDNSLQGGAFSKMTFENYIIGESNRMAYSMALAVAERPGREDLNPLFIYGKSGVGKTHLLVAIKNYLDRTTDTGGNPLLKTVYVDSTEFINDYADASADHSREKTSFRRFKERYEEADVLLIDDVQSFQGKKETLKIVFELFNKLTSQGKQVVMSADIAPKNIDIDERYQSRFNSGATFDIQAPEMETKLGIINSTIDDRLQASGENIDIPLEVRSYIAEISSSNIRELKSAVTVLFLHLMTEHKNTIDIAQAARILENHFSNDVKRLTIADIQKEVETFYKVSHAELVGKGRRHAIAYPRQVAMYLCRQMMEETFESIGKAFGGKDHSTVKYSVDLIAEKVREDKGTRDEIDIVIAQIRDR
;
A
#
# COMPACT_ATOMS: atom_id res chain seq x y z
N MET A 1 -31.96 17.27 16.50
CA MET A 1 -33.19 16.51 16.81
C MET A 1 -33.05 15.00 16.56
N GLN A 2 -32.82 14.53 15.32
CA GLN A 2 -32.59 13.10 15.07
C GLN A 2 -31.25 12.60 15.66
N GLU A 3 -30.17 13.35 15.44
CA GLU A 3 -28.82 13.02 15.92
C GLU A 3 -28.74 12.95 17.46
N GLU A 4 -29.31 13.94 18.17
CA GLU A 4 -29.45 13.93 19.64
C GLU A 4 -30.28 12.74 20.16
N LYS A 5 -31.33 12.34 19.42
CA LYS A 5 -32.14 11.17 19.75
C LYS A 5 -31.34 9.88 19.61
N TYR A 6 -30.55 9.72 18.55
CA TYR A 6 -29.68 8.57 18.36
C TYR A 6 -28.54 8.52 19.38
N GLN A 7 -27.93 9.66 19.71
CA GLN A 7 -26.94 9.73 20.78
C GLN A 7 -27.52 9.26 22.12
N THR A 8 -28.72 9.73 22.48
CA THR A 8 -29.42 9.30 23.72
C THR A 8 -29.71 7.80 23.73
N ILE A 9 -30.15 7.21 22.60
CA ILE A 9 -30.39 5.77 22.48
C ILE A 9 -29.09 4.98 22.63
N TRP A 10 -28.01 5.42 21.97
CA TRP A 10 -26.72 4.74 22.02
C TRP A 10 -26.06 4.80 23.40
N ASP A 11 -26.13 5.94 24.09
CA ASP A 11 -25.63 6.07 25.46
C ASP A 11 -26.44 5.18 26.43
N THR A 12 -27.75 5.05 26.24
CA THR A 12 -28.59 4.11 27.02
C THR A 12 -28.17 2.65 26.82
N ILE A 13 -27.91 2.24 25.58
CA ILE A 13 -27.41 0.88 25.27
C ILE A 13 -26.01 0.66 25.87
N ARG A 14 -25.12 1.65 25.77
CA ARG A 14 -23.76 1.59 26.34
C ARG A 14 -23.81 1.41 27.86
N ASP A 15 -24.66 2.17 28.55
CA ASP A 15 -24.77 2.09 30.01
C ASP A 15 -25.50 0.83 30.49
N GLN A 16 -26.35 0.20 29.66
CA GLN A 16 -26.88 -1.13 29.92
C GLN A 16 -25.79 -2.21 29.80
N VAL A 17 -24.98 -2.19 28.74
CA VAL A 17 -23.87 -3.17 28.55
C VAL A 17 -22.86 -3.14 29.71
N LYS A 18 -22.58 -1.96 30.27
CA LYS A 18 -21.69 -1.80 31.43
C LYS A 18 -22.21 -2.41 32.74
N GLN A 19 -23.50 -2.75 32.84
CA GLN A 19 -24.10 -3.35 34.03
C GLN A 19 -23.98 -4.87 34.07
N TYR A 20 -23.50 -5.51 32.99
CA TYR A 20 -23.33 -6.96 32.95
C TYR A 20 -22.04 -7.43 33.62
N ASP A 21 -22.14 -8.55 34.35
CA ASP A 21 -21.01 -9.15 35.07
C ASP A 21 -19.87 -9.52 34.12
N GLY A 22 -18.65 -9.17 34.51
CA GLY A 22 -17.42 -9.43 33.73
C GLY A 22 -17.08 -8.37 32.68
N VAL A 23 -17.92 -7.35 32.46
CA VAL A 23 -17.65 -6.27 31.51
C VAL A 23 -16.70 -5.22 32.10
N ASN A 24 -15.58 -4.95 31.42
CA ASN A 24 -14.68 -3.86 31.79
C ASN A 24 -15.21 -2.54 31.24
N ALA A 25 -15.73 -1.68 32.12
CA ALA A 25 -16.32 -0.39 31.74
C ALA A 25 -15.35 0.53 30.97
N ALA A 26 -14.06 0.57 31.35
CA ALA A 26 -13.07 1.42 30.68
C ALA A 26 -12.74 0.92 29.26
N GLN A 27 -12.65 -0.41 29.08
CA GLN A 27 -12.48 -1.02 27.76
C GLN A 27 -13.73 -0.81 26.88
N THR A 28 -14.91 -0.97 27.47
CA THR A 28 -16.20 -0.74 26.79
C THR A 28 -16.31 0.71 26.32
N ASP A 29 -15.99 1.70 27.17
CA ASP A 29 -15.97 3.11 26.77
C ASP A 29 -14.93 3.40 25.67
N ALA A 30 -13.76 2.77 25.71
CA ALA A 30 -12.73 2.94 24.67
C ALA A 30 -13.22 2.51 23.27
N PHE A 31 -13.94 1.38 23.16
CA PHE A 31 -14.48 0.91 21.88
C PHE A 31 -15.84 1.54 21.53
N PHE A 32 -16.77 1.72 22.48
CA PHE A 32 -18.12 2.22 22.22
C PHE A 32 -18.15 3.74 21.99
N SER A 33 -17.08 4.47 22.35
CA SER A 33 -16.86 5.86 21.96
C SER A 33 -16.26 6.02 20.55
N ARG A 34 -16.12 4.91 19.81
CA ARG A 34 -15.68 4.80 18.41
C ARG A 34 -16.73 4.06 17.56
N LEU A 35 -17.99 4.14 18.02
CA LEU A 35 -19.19 3.59 17.41
C LEU A 35 -20.26 4.67 17.39
N HIS A 36 -20.84 4.91 16.22
CA HIS A 36 -21.87 5.93 15.98
C HIS A 36 -23.15 5.27 15.47
N LEU A 37 -24.29 5.61 16.10
CA LEU A 37 -25.60 5.08 15.71
C LEU A 37 -26.15 5.80 14.48
N GLN A 38 -26.23 5.10 13.35
CA GLN A 38 -26.70 5.64 12.07
C GLN A 38 -28.18 5.39 11.83
N ALA A 39 -28.70 4.23 12.23
CA ALA A 39 -30.11 3.89 12.10
C ALA A 39 -30.61 3.04 13.27
N PHE A 40 -31.84 3.31 13.71
CA PHE A 40 -32.54 2.54 14.74
C PHE A 40 -34.01 2.39 14.35
N ALA A 41 -34.45 1.15 14.19
CA ALA A 41 -35.82 0.76 13.87
C ALA A 41 -36.22 -0.47 14.69
N GLU A 42 -37.51 -0.82 14.68
CA GLU A 42 -37.99 -2.01 15.39
C GLU A 42 -37.32 -3.28 14.85
N GLY A 43 -36.51 -3.94 15.68
CA GLY A 43 -35.72 -5.12 15.31
C GLY A 43 -34.46 -4.87 14.47
N PHE A 44 -34.02 -3.62 14.28
CA PHE A 44 -32.80 -3.32 13.51
C PHE A 44 -32.00 -2.12 14.06
N ILE A 45 -30.68 -2.29 14.15
CA ILE A 45 -29.75 -1.24 14.53
C ILE A 45 -28.52 -1.25 13.60
N MET A 46 -28.10 -0.06 13.17
CA MET A 46 -26.92 0.15 12.33
C MET A 46 -25.92 1.07 13.03
N LEU A 47 -24.72 0.57 13.28
CA LEU A 47 -23.59 1.31 13.84
C LEU A 47 -22.52 1.52 12.76
N THR A 48 -21.77 2.61 12.83
CA THR A 48 -20.49 2.75 12.11
C THR A 48 -19.33 2.86 13.09
N ALA A 49 -18.22 2.22 12.76
CA ALA A 49 -16.97 2.21 13.52
C ALA A 49 -15.86 2.99 12.79
N ASP A 50 -14.94 3.63 13.52
CA ASP A 50 -13.86 4.43 12.89
C ASP A 50 -12.98 3.65 11.88
N ASN A 51 -12.91 2.32 12.00
CA ASN A 51 -12.16 1.44 11.09
C ASN A 51 -12.64 -0.02 11.14
N ASP A 52 -12.26 -0.79 10.12
CA ASP A 52 -12.59 -2.22 9.96
C ASP A 52 -12.09 -3.10 11.11
N PHE A 53 -10.97 -2.72 11.75
CA PHE A 53 -10.49 -3.41 12.95
C PHE A 53 -11.51 -3.29 14.11
N ILE A 54 -11.99 -2.07 14.41
CA ILE A 54 -12.95 -1.84 15.51
C ILE A 54 -14.28 -2.53 15.21
N LYS A 55 -14.75 -2.47 13.95
CA LYS A 55 -15.92 -3.23 13.49
C LYS A 55 -15.77 -4.71 13.87
N LYS A 56 -14.72 -5.38 13.37
CA LYS A 56 -14.47 -6.82 13.61
C LYS A 56 -14.28 -7.14 15.09
N TRP A 57 -13.66 -6.25 15.84
CA TRP A 57 -13.45 -6.42 17.29
C TRP A 57 -14.77 -6.38 18.07
N VAL A 58 -15.62 -5.38 17.79
CA VAL A 58 -16.94 -5.23 18.42
C VAL A 58 -17.88 -6.37 18.00
N GLU A 59 -17.90 -6.71 16.71
CA GLU A 59 -18.64 -7.87 16.18
C GLU A 59 -18.24 -9.18 16.89
N ARG A 60 -16.96 -9.35 17.23
CA ARG A 60 -16.46 -10.58 17.86
C ARG A 60 -16.67 -10.65 19.38
N GLN A 61 -16.49 -9.53 20.09
CA GLN A 61 -16.45 -9.52 21.56
C GLN A 61 -17.72 -8.94 22.22
N TYR A 62 -18.41 -8.03 21.53
CA TYR A 62 -19.51 -7.24 22.12
C TYR A 62 -20.85 -7.44 21.42
N SER A 63 -20.92 -8.07 20.24
CA SER A 63 -22.18 -8.32 19.51
C SER A 63 -23.23 -9.04 20.34
N THR A 64 -22.84 -10.03 21.15
CA THR A 64 -23.76 -10.75 22.03
C THR A 64 -24.27 -9.86 23.16
N LEU A 65 -23.39 -9.03 23.75
CA LEU A 65 -23.73 -8.09 24.83
C LEU A 65 -24.62 -6.94 24.33
N ILE A 66 -24.37 -6.42 23.13
CA ILE A 66 -25.20 -5.39 22.48
C ILE A 66 -26.59 -5.96 22.18
N ASN A 67 -26.68 -7.18 21.64
CA ASN A 67 -27.97 -7.85 21.42
C ASN A 67 -28.72 -8.10 22.74
N GLN A 68 -28.03 -8.56 23.79
CA GLN A 68 -28.63 -8.74 25.10
C GLN A 68 -29.18 -7.42 25.67
N ALA A 69 -28.42 -6.32 25.57
CA ALA A 69 -28.88 -4.99 25.99
C ALA A 69 -30.10 -4.52 25.20
N LEU A 70 -30.18 -4.81 23.90
CA LEU A 70 -31.34 -4.47 23.07
C LEU A 70 -32.58 -5.28 23.45
N VAL A 71 -32.44 -6.58 23.73
CA VAL A 71 -33.53 -7.45 24.21
C VAL A 71 -34.00 -7.02 25.61
N ASP A 72 -33.08 -6.69 26.52
CA ASP A 72 -33.43 -6.26 27.88
C ASP A 72 -34.16 -4.90 27.88
N LEU A 73 -33.76 -3.96 27.01
CA LEU A 73 -34.34 -2.62 26.93
C LEU A 73 -35.64 -2.54 26.11
N TYR A 74 -35.79 -3.35 25.06
CA TYR A 74 -36.89 -3.24 24.08
C TYR A 74 -37.75 -4.50 23.93
N HIS A 75 -37.39 -5.60 24.61
CA HIS A 75 -38.12 -6.88 24.65
C HIS A 75 -38.35 -7.56 23.29
N THR A 76 -37.50 -7.25 22.31
CA THR A 76 -37.52 -7.76 20.93
C THR A 76 -36.08 -8.04 20.48
N GLU A 77 -35.86 -9.05 19.63
CA GLU A 77 -34.56 -9.33 19.03
C GLU A 77 -34.20 -8.29 17.95
N PHE A 78 -32.92 -7.91 17.87
CA PHE A 78 -32.42 -6.94 16.90
C PHE A 78 -31.40 -7.58 15.96
N ILE A 79 -31.43 -7.18 14.69
CA ILE A 79 -30.30 -7.36 13.77
C ILE A 79 -29.33 -6.19 14.00
N VAL A 80 -28.13 -6.50 14.51
CA VAL A 80 -27.04 -5.54 14.70
C VAL A 80 -26.13 -5.58 13.48
N ASN A 81 -26.14 -4.52 12.68
CA ASN A 81 -25.16 -4.29 11.62
C ASN A 81 -24.11 -3.27 12.08
N ILE A 82 -22.83 -3.54 11.81
CA ILE A 82 -21.73 -2.62 12.11
C ILE A 82 -20.94 -2.41 10.82
N GLU A 83 -20.80 -1.17 10.36
CA GLU A 83 -20.04 -0.79 9.17
C GLU A 83 -18.88 0.14 9.55
N VAL A 84 -18.14 0.66 8.57
CA VAL A 84 -17.00 1.56 8.81
C VAL A 84 -17.38 2.98 8.41
N ASP A 85 -17.03 3.98 9.23
CA ASP A 85 -17.29 5.39 8.92
C ASP A 85 -16.24 5.96 7.96
N GLU A 86 -16.45 5.74 6.67
CA GLU A 86 -15.61 6.27 5.58
C GLU A 86 -15.65 7.82 5.49
N LEU A 87 -16.72 8.45 6.00
CA LEU A 87 -16.91 9.92 5.97
C LEU A 87 -16.22 10.62 7.15
N GLY A 88 -16.17 9.98 8.33
CA GLY A 88 -15.45 10.46 9.50
C GLY A 88 -13.94 10.48 9.28
N ALA A 89 -13.38 9.44 8.65
CA ALA A 89 -11.96 9.36 8.31
C ALA A 89 -11.51 10.50 7.39
N ALA A 90 -12.32 10.85 6.38
CA ALA A 90 -12.04 11.95 5.47
C ALA A 90 -12.00 13.33 6.17
N LYS A 91 -12.95 13.59 7.09
CA LYS A 91 -13.00 14.86 7.86
C LYS A 91 -11.82 15.00 8.84
N ALA A 92 -11.35 13.90 9.43
CA ALA A 92 -10.17 13.93 10.31
C ALA A 92 -8.90 14.32 9.53
N LEU A 93 -8.76 13.85 8.27
CA LEU A 93 -7.67 14.24 7.37
C LEU A 93 -7.75 15.72 6.95
N GLU A 94 -8.96 16.25 6.67
CA GLU A 94 -9.15 17.69 6.41
C GLU A 94 -8.77 18.57 7.61
N GLN A 95 -9.21 18.20 8.83
CA GLN A 95 -8.94 18.99 10.03
C GLN A 95 -7.46 18.94 10.44
N ALA A 96 -6.79 17.79 10.27
CA ALA A 96 -5.35 17.70 10.42
C ALA A 96 -4.62 18.64 9.43
N SER A 97 -5.06 18.67 8.17
CA SER A 97 -4.50 19.54 7.12
C SER A 97 -4.69 21.02 7.41
N ALA A 98 -5.87 21.42 7.92
CA ALA A 98 -6.16 22.81 8.27
C ALA A 98 -5.31 23.34 9.44
N SER A 99 -4.86 22.47 10.35
CA SER A 99 -4.03 22.86 11.50
C SER A 99 -2.60 23.28 11.14
N VAL A 100 -2.08 22.78 10.01
CA VAL A 100 -0.71 23.07 9.52
C VAL A 100 -0.64 24.40 8.77
N ALA A 101 -1.75 24.84 8.15
CA ALA A 101 -1.80 26.01 7.28
C ALA A 101 -1.72 27.39 7.99
N HIS A 102 -1.65 27.43 9.33
CA HIS A 102 -1.77 28.67 10.12
C HIS A 102 -0.52 29.09 10.91
N GLN A 103 0.66 28.50 10.69
CA GLN A 103 1.89 28.92 11.39
C GLN A 103 2.92 29.68 10.54
N ASP A 104 2.88 29.62 9.21
CA ASP A 104 3.83 30.34 8.34
C ASP A 104 3.25 31.64 7.73
N ALA A 105 3.00 32.64 8.58
CA ALA A 105 2.64 33.99 8.13
C ALA A 105 2.97 35.11 9.15
N SER A 106 4.21 35.20 9.66
CA SER A 106 4.62 36.37 10.47
C SER A 106 6.13 36.66 10.51
N SER A 107 6.65 37.42 9.54
CA SER A 107 7.89 38.20 9.73
C SER A 107 8.10 39.33 8.70
N ALA A 108 7.75 40.55 9.13
CA ALA A 108 8.36 41.87 8.83
C ALA A 108 8.91 42.27 7.43
N GLU A 109 8.34 43.35 6.88
CA GLU A 109 8.97 44.24 5.88
C GLU A 109 10.05 45.17 6.50
N PRO A 110 10.92 45.75 5.65
CA PRO A 110 11.34 47.16 5.78
C PRO A 110 10.91 48.05 4.59
N ARG A 111 10.83 49.36 4.84
CA ARG A 111 10.04 50.36 4.06
C ARG A 111 10.79 51.06 2.90
N ARG A 112 10.01 51.39 1.85
CA ARG A 112 9.88 52.64 1.01
C ARG A 112 11.05 53.68 0.94
N PRO A 113 11.17 54.48 -0.16
CA PRO A 113 10.06 55.14 -0.89
C PRO A 113 10.24 55.19 -2.45
N GLU A 114 9.43 55.79 -3.34
CA GLU A 114 8.16 56.54 -3.24
C GLU A 114 7.26 56.43 -4.52
N HIS A 115 6.90 57.55 -5.18
CA HIS A 115 6.03 57.79 -6.35
C HIS A 115 6.52 59.10 -7.08
N PRO A 116 6.09 59.53 -8.31
CA PRO A 116 4.71 59.43 -8.85
C PRO A 116 4.43 59.34 -10.39
N LEU A 117 3.26 58.75 -10.71
CA LEU A 117 2.21 59.15 -11.69
C LEU A 117 2.51 59.55 -13.17
N ALA A 118 2.18 58.61 -14.09
CA ALA A 118 1.19 58.73 -15.20
C ALA A 118 1.41 59.73 -16.39
N PRO A 119 0.60 59.74 -17.49
CA PRO A 119 -0.35 58.75 -18.08
C PRO A 119 -0.28 58.60 -19.65
N ILE A 120 -1.22 57.84 -20.26
CA ILE A 120 -1.64 57.77 -21.71
C ILE A 120 -0.54 57.27 -22.72
N ALA A 121 -0.79 56.63 -23.88
CA ALA A 121 -2.02 56.32 -24.65
C ALA A 121 -1.91 55.02 -25.48
N ALA A 122 -3.00 54.64 -26.16
CA ALA A 122 -3.18 53.40 -26.91
C ALA A 122 -2.52 53.36 -28.30
N ALA A 123 -2.19 52.15 -28.78
CA ALA A 123 -2.46 51.66 -30.15
C ALA A 123 -2.06 50.17 -30.31
N GLU A 124 -2.99 49.32 -30.77
CA GLU A 124 -2.64 48.17 -31.62
C GLU A 124 -2.61 48.65 -33.09
N PRO A 125 -1.79 48.04 -33.98
CA PRO A 125 -2.37 46.97 -34.80
C PRO A 125 -1.42 45.79 -35.15
N SER A 126 -2.03 44.67 -35.50
CA SER A 126 -1.42 43.50 -36.20
C SER A 126 -1.34 43.77 -37.74
N PRO A 127 -0.91 42.83 -38.62
CA PRO A 127 -0.02 41.66 -38.49
C PRO A 127 1.13 41.66 -39.54
N ALA A 128 2.11 40.74 -39.43
CA ALA A 128 2.99 40.36 -40.56
C ALA A 128 3.65 38.96 -40.44
N THR A 129 3.40 38.11 -41.44
CA THR A 129 4.21 36.92 -41.83
C THR A 129 4.93 37.27 -43.15
N PRO A 130 6.09 36.70 -43.54
CA PRO A 130 6.13 35.29 -44.03
C PRO A 130 7.48 34.52 -44.02
N ALA A 131 7.40 33.22 -44.42
CA ALA A 131 8.38 32.43 -45.20
C ALA A 131 9.73 31.99 -44.55
N VAL A 132 10.41 30.89 -44.95
CA VAL A 132 10.13 29.64 -45.74
C VAL A 132 11.32 28.67 -45.47
N SER A 133 11.13 27.34 -45.43
CA SER A 133 12.02 26.31 -46.06
C SER A 133 11.65 24.86 -45.69
N ALA A 134 11.88 23.93 -46.62
CA ALA A 134 11.85 22.47 -46.43
C ALA A 134 13.16 21.88 -47.02
N THR A 135 13.52 20.60 -47.01
CA THR A 135 12.84 19.28 -46.84
C THR A 135 13.95 18.28 -46.34
N PRO A 136 13.81 16.92 -46.22
CA PRO A 136 12.74 15.99 -46.63
C PRO A 136 12.26 14.99 -45.55
N GLU A 137 11.29 14.17 -45.95
CA GLU A 137 10.63 13.07 -45.23
C GLU A 137 11.34 11.72 -45.47
N PRO A 138 11.50 10.84 -44.46
CA PRO A 138 11.93 9.45 -44.65
C PRO A 138 10.75 8.45 -44.61
N GLU A 139 10.80 7.45 -45.49
CA GLU A 139 9.84 6.33 -45.54
C GLU A 139 9.88 5.42 -44.30
N PRO A 140 8.80 4.65 -44.00
CA PRO A 140 8.67 3.92 -42.75
C PRO A 140 9.63 2.73 -42.65
N VAL A 141 10.55 2.80 -41.69
CA VAL A 141 11.34 1.66 -41.23
C VAL A 141 10.42 0.71 -40.45
N GLU A 142 10.52 -0.59 -40.70
CA GLU A 142 9.78 -1.60 -39.93
C GLU A 142 10.07 -1.45 -38.43
N THR A 143 9.03 -1.57 -37.61
CA THR A 143 9.11 -1.41 -36.15
C THR A 143 9.83 -2.60 -35.53
N GLY A 144 11.16 -2.54 -35.54
CA GLY A 144 12.04 -3.41 -34.77
C GLY A 144 11.80 -3.21 -33.28
N ASP A 145 11.69 -4.33 -32.58
CA ASP A 145 11.43 -4.43 -31.14
C ASP A 145 12.40 -3.57 -30.30
N ASN A 146 11.91 -3.07 -29.17
CA ASN A 146 12.58 -2.07 -28.34
C ASN A 146 13.75 -2.74 -27.57
N SER A 147 14.89 -2.87 -28.24
CA SER A 147 15.99 -3.78 -27.89
C SER A 147 16.59 -3.65 -26.48
N LEU A 148 16.37 -2.53 -25.78
CA LEU A 148 16.74 -2.36 -24.36
C LEU A 148 15.72 -2.96 -23.39
N GLN A 149 14.42 -2.99 -23.75
CA GLN A 149 13.39 -3.70 -22.99
C GLN A 149 13.49 -5.21 -23.23
N GLY A 150 13.66 -5.65 -24.49
CA GLY A 150 13.72 -7.09 -24.84
C GLY A 150 14.73 -7.90 -24.02
N GLY A 151 15.92 -7.33 -23.74
CA GLY A 151 16.95 -7.98 -22.92
C GLY A 151 16.60 -8.11 -21.42
N ALA A 152 15.85 -7.17 -20.85
CA ALA A 152 15.39 -7.23 -19.46
C ALA A 152 14.14 -8.10 -19.31
N PHE A 153 13.22 -8.02 -20.27
CA PHE A 153 12.00 -8.83 -20.31
C PHE A 153 12.34 -10.31 -20.52
N SER A 154 13.28 -10.65 -21.41
CA SER A 154 13.76 -12.02 -21.64
C SER A 154 14.25 -12.74 -20.36
N LYS A 155 14.72 -11.97 -19.37
CA LYS A 155 15.15 -12.52 -18.07
C LYS A 155 14.04 -12.71 -17.04
N MET A 156 12.84 -12.14 -17.18
CA MET A 156 11.79 -12.28 -16.17
C MET A 156 10.95 -13.53 -16.43
N THR A 157 11.27 -14.65 -15.78
CA THR A 157 10.61 -15.94 -16.03
C THR A 157 10.13 -16.58 -14.73
N PHE A 158 9.35 -17.68 -14.83
CA PHE A 158 8.90 -18.40 -13.63
C PHE A 158 10.05 -19.13 -12.92
N GLU A 159 11.12 -19.50 -13.63
CA GLU A 159 12.26 -20.23 -13.07
C GLU A 159 13.18 -19.35 -12.21
N ASN A 160 13.23 -18.04 -12.45
CA ASN A 160 14.01 -17.08 -11.64
C ASN A 160 13.16 -16.16 -10.76
N TYR A 161 11.87 -16.47 -10.61
CA TYR A 161 11.02 -15.83 -9.60
C TYR A 161 11.19 -16.55 -8.26
N ILE A 162 11.75 -15.87 -7.26
CA ILE A 162 11.98 -16.46 -5.93
C ILE A 162 10.65 -16.53 -5.16
N ILE A 163 10.17 -17.75 -4.96
CA ILE A 163 8.92 -18.04 -4.27
C ILE A 163 9.12 -17.95 -2.76
N GLY A 164 8.25 -17.19 -2.09
CA GLY A 164 8.12 -17.08 -0.64
C GLY A 164 6.67 -17.19 -0.23
N GLU A 165 6.39 -17.28 1.06
CA GLU A 165 5.02 -17.28 1.57
C GLU A 165 4.29 -15.97 1.23
N SER A 166 5.02 -14.85 1.16
CA SER A 166 4.47 -13.54 0.78
C SER A 166 3.93 -13.47 -0.67
N ASN A 167 4.30 -14.41 -1.54
CA ASN A 167 4.02 -14.36 -2.98
C ASN A 167 3.54 -15.70 -3.59
N ARG A 168 3.54 -16.79 -2.83
CA ARG A 168 3.24 -18.17 -3.28
C ARG A 168 1.93 -18.28 -4.05
N MET A 169 0.87 -17.64 -3.57
CA MET A 169 -0.45 -17.74 -4.18
C MET A 169 -0.48 -17.01 -5.53
N ALA A 170 -0.02 -15.77 -5.59
CA ALA A 170 0.07 -15.01 -6.83
C ALA A 170 0.94 -15.72 -7.89
N TYR A 171 2.09 -16.29 -7.49
CA TYR A 171 2.93 -17.11 -8.37
C TYR A 171 2.17 -18.33 -8.92
N SER A 172 1.52 -19.11 -8.04
CA SER A 172 0.83 -20.34 -8.42
C SER A 172 -0.33 -20.07 -9.39
N MET A 173 -1.02 -18.95 -9.21
CA MET A 173 -2.16 -18.54 -10.04
C MET A 173 -1.70 -17.94 -11.37
N ALA A 174 -0.60 -17.18 -11.38
CA ALA A 174 0.07 -16.74 -12.60
C ALA A 174 0.55 -17.92 -13.46
N LEU A 175 1.16 -18.94 -12.83
CA LEU A 175 1.58 -20.17 -13.52
C LEU A 175 0.37 -20.94 -14.07
N ALA A 176 -0.70 -21.12 -13.28
CA ALA A 176 -1.92 -21.79 -13.74
C ALA A 176 -2.60 -21.09 -14.93
N VAL A 177 -2.54 -19.74 -14.98
CA VAL A 177 -2.98 -18.95 -16.13
C VAL A 177 -2.06 -19.13 -17.34
N ALA A 178 -0.73 -19.20 -17.14
CA ALA A 178 0.22 -19.42 -18.23
C ALA A 178 0.12 -20.84 -18.82
N GLU A 179 -0.09 -21.87 -17.99
CA GLU A 179 -0.33 -23.25 -18.43
C GLU A 179 -1.65 -23.43 -19.18
N ARG A 180 -2.69 -22.69 -18.78
CA ARG A 180 -4.03 -22.79 -19.37
C ARG A 180 -4.77 -21.45 -19.34
N PRO A 181 -4.52 -20.56 -20.32
CA PRO A 181 -5.21 -19.28 -20.41
C PRO A 181 -6.72 -19.42 -20.62
N GLY A 182 -7.48 -18.43 -20.18
CA GLY A 182 -8.92 -18.30 -20.46
C GLY A 182 -9.84 -19.02 -19.48
N ARG A 183 -9.30 -19.56 -18.38
CA ARG A 183 -10.10 -20.22 -17.33
C ARG A 183 -11.07 -19.26 -16.65
N GLU A 184 -12.35 -19.62 -16.59
CA GLU A 184 -13.41 -18.79 -15.99
C GLU A 184 -13.11 -18.38 -14.53
N ASP A 185 -12.53 -19.27 -13.73
CA ASP A 185 -12.18 -19.01 -12.33
C ASP A 185 -10.99 -18.06 -12.15
N LEU A 186 -10.20 -17.83 -13.21
CA LEU A 186 -9.00 -16.97 -13.20
C LEU A 186 -9.05 -15.90 -14.30
N ASN A 187 -10.24 -15.50 -14.77
CA ASN A 187 -10.39 -14.50 -15.84
C ASN A 187 -11.36 -13.36 -15.44
N PRO A 188 -10.84 -12.17 -15.05
CA PRO A 188 -9.44 -11.81 -14.99
C PRO A 188 -8.67 -12.49 -13.85
N LEU A 189 -7.35 -12.55 -14.01
CA LEU A 189 -6.42 -12.68 -12.89
C LEU A 189 -5.94 -11.27 -12.53
N PHE A 190 -6.21 -10.81 -11.31
CA PHE A 190 -5.76 -9.52 -10.80
C PHE A 190 -4.69 -9.72 -9.72
N ILE A 191 -3.51 -9.16 -9.93
CA ILE A 191 -2.37 -9.26 -9.01
C ILE A 191 -2.13 -7.86 -8.42
N TYR A 192 -2.07 -7.72 -7.10
CA TYR A 192 -1.81 -6.41 -6.49
C TYR A 192 -0.78 -6.47 -5.35
N GLY A 193 -0.25 -5.31 -4.95
CA GLY A 193 0.74 -5.21 -3.87
C GLY A 193 1.68 -4.04 -4.10
N LYS A 194 2.39 -3.60 -3.04
CA LYS A 194 3.22 -2.38 -3.05
C LYS A 194 4.23 -2.34 -4.22
N SER A 195 4.74 -1.14 -4.53
CA SER A 195 5.71 -1.00 -5.62
C SER A 195 6.95 -1.87 -5.37
N GLY A 196 7.41 -2.56 -6.43
CA GLY A 196 8.61 -3.39 -6.37
C GLY A 196 8.48 -4.76 -5.70
N VAL A 197 7.29 -5.26 -5.36
CA VAL A 197 7.10 -6.63 -4.82
C VAL A 197 7.15 -7.77 -5.86
N GLY A 198 7.24 -7.44 -7.17
CA GLY A 198 7.41 -8.43 -8.24
C GLY A 198 6.23 -8.65 -9.19
N LYS A 199 5.19 -7.80 -9.14
CA LYS A 199 4.01 -7.88 -10.05
C LYS A 199 4.39 -7.97 -11.53
N THR A 200 5.18 -7.02 -12.02
CA THR A 200 5.71 -6.97 -13.39
C THR A 200 6.44 -8.25 -13.77
N HIS A 201 7.22 -8.84 -12.85
CA HIS A 201 7.95 -10.09 -13.12
C HIS A 201 6.96 -11.23 -13.39
N LEU A 202 5.89 -11.37 -12.61
CA LEU A 202 4.86 -12.40 -12.88
C LEU A 202 4.12 -12.16 -14.20
N LEU A 203 3.75 -10.92 -14.54
CA LEU A 203 3.13 -10.62 -15.84
C LEU A 203 4.07 -10.98 -17.00
N VAL A 204 5.34 -10.57 -16.93
CA VAL A 204 6.32 -10.89 -17.99
C VAL A 204 6.68 -12.38 -18.01
N ALA A 205 6.65 -13.08 -16.87
CA ALA A 205 6.82 -14.53 -16.82
C ALA A 205 5.68 -15.28 -17.52
N ILE A 206 4.42 -14.85 -17.37
CA ILE A 206 3.28 -15.37 -18.14
C ILE A 206 3.55 -15.19 -19.64
N LYS A 207 3.96 -13.99 -20.07
CA LYS A 207 4.29 -13.71 -21.48
C LYS A 207 5.37 -14.67 -22.00
N ASN A 208 6.52 -14.71 -21.32
CA ASN A 208 7.67 -15.50 -21.73
C ASN A 208 7.38 -17.01 -21.76
N TYR A 209 6.53 -17.51 -20.87
CA TYR A 209 6.10 -18.91 -20.88
C TYR A 209 5.23 -19.22 -22.11
N LEU A 210 4.28 -18.34 -22.43
CA LEU A 210 3.41 -18.49 -23.60
C LEU A 210 4.22 -18.44 -24.90
N ASP A 211 5.06 -17.42 -25.08
CA ASP A 211 5.90 -17.26 -26.28
C ASP A 211 6.78 -18.51 -26.53
N ARG A 212 7.45 -19.02 -25.48
CA ARG A 212 8.29 -20.23 -25.56
C ARG A 212 7.50 -21.49 -25.92
N THR A 213 6.30 -21.65 -25.37
CA THR A 213 5.48 -22.85 -25.61
C THR A 213 4.80 -22.82 -26.98
N THR A 214 4.51 -21.65 -27.53
CA THR A 214 4.07 -21.49 -28.93
C THR A 214 5.18 -21.80 -29.94
N ASP A 215 6.44 -21.44 -29.64
CA ASP A 215 7.57 -21.68 -30.55
C ASP A 215 8.02 -23.16 -30.63
N THR A 216 7.73 -23.97 -29.61
CA THR A 216 8.34 -25.30 -29.45
C THR A 216 7.36 -26.48 -29.37
N GLY A 217 6.07 -26.24 -29.08
CA GLY A 217 5.13 -27.30 -28.69
C GLY A 217 4.11 -27.76 -29.75
N GLY A 218 3.99 -27.08 -30.88
CA GLY A 218 2.92 -27.36 -31.87
C GLY A 218 1.52 -26.92 -31.43
N ASN A 219 1.41 -26.16 -30.34
CA ASN A 219 0.20 -25.44 -29.97
C ASN A 219 -0.07 -24.28 -30.96
N PRO A 220 -1.32 -23.82 -31.11
CA PRO A 220 -1.61 -22.60 -31.87
C PRO A 220 -0.84 -21.41 -31.29
N LEU A 221 -0.28 -20.56 -32.16
CA LEU A 221 0.31 -19.29 -31.75
C LEU A 221 -0.75 -18.40 -31.10
N LEU A 222 -0.70 -18.28 -29.77
CA LEU A 222 -1.52 -17.37 -28.99
C LEU A 222 -0.95 -15.95 -29.09
N LYS A 223 -1.80 -14.99 -29.45
CA LYS A 223 -1.43 -13.58 -29.53
C LYS A 223 -1.36 -12.97 -28.13
N THR A 224 -0.20 -13.10 -27.50
CA THR A 224 0.05 -12.55 -26.15
C THR A 224 0.54 -11.11 -26.22
N VAL A 225 -0.16 -10.21 -25.54
CA VAL A 225 0.18 -8.78 -25.47
C VAL A 225 0.43 -8.37 -24.03
N TYR A 226 1.65 -7.90 -23.77
CA TYR A 226 1.96 -7.10 -22.59
C TYR A 226 1.92 -5.62 -22.95
N VAL A 227 1.43 -4.81 -22.02
CA VAL A 227 1.42 -3.34 -22.09
C VAL A 227 1.43 -2.77 -20.67
N ASP A 228 2.20 -1.70 -20.43
CA ASP A 228 2.02 -0.90 -19.21
C ASP A 228 0.95 0.17 -19.42
N SER A 229 0.29 0.62 -18.34
CA SER A 229 -0.80 1.60 -18.46
C SER A 229 -0.40 2.93 -19.10
N THR A 230 0.88 3.33 -19.08
CA THR A 230 1.36 4.55 -19.76
C THR A 230 1.48 4.34 -21.26
N GLU A 231 2.06 3.21 -21.69
CA GLU A 231 2.07 2.79 -23.09
C GLU A 231 0.64 2.68 -23.63
N PHE A 232 -0.28 2.06 -22.90
CA PHE A 232 -1.68 1.93 -23.31
C PHE A 232 -2.40 3.30 -23.46
N ILE A 233 -2.13 4.26 -22.55
CA ILE A 233 -2.67 5.62 -22.67
C ILE A 233 -2.17 6.30 -23.96
N ASN A 234 -0.89 6.13 -24.30
CA ASN A 234 -0.29 6.72 -25.50
C ASN A 234 -0.82 6.05 -26.78
N ASP A 235 -0.84 4.73 -26.85
CA ASP A 235 -1.43 3.96 -27.95
C ASP A 235 -2.89 4.35 -28.21
N TYR A 236 -3.67 4.58 -27.14
CA TYR A 236 -5.04 5.07 -27.25
C TYR A 236 -5.13 6.52 -27.70
N ALA A 237 -4.25 7.40 -27.22
CA ALA A 237 -4.20 8.80 -27.62
C ALA A 237 -3.89 8.94 -29.12
N ASP A 238 -2.88 8.22 -29.61
CA ASP A 238 -2.50 8.19 -31.04
C ASP A 238 -3.59 7.57 -31.93
N ALA A 239 -4.34 6.58 -31.41
CA ALA A 239 -5.52 6.03 -32.07
C ALA A 239 -6.75 6.95 -32.06
N SER A 240 -6.78 7.98 -31.20
CA SER A 240 -7.93 8.86 -30.98
C SER A 240 -7.73 10.30 -31.50
N ALA A 241 -6.48 10.73 -31.65
CA ALA A 241 -6.12 12.09 -32.07
C ALA A 241 -6.48 12.40 -33.54
N ASP A 242 -6.54 11.36 -34.38
CA ASP A 242 -6.95 11.50 -35.78
C ASP A 242 -8.43 11.12 -35.94
N HIS A 243 -9.29 12.12 -36.14
CA HIS A 243 -10.75 11.93 -36.22
C HIS A 243 -11.22 11.13 -37.46
N SER A 244 -10.32 10.72 -38.36
CA SER A 244 -10.63 9.77 -39.42
C SER A 244 -10.69 8.33 -38.89
N ARG A 245 -11.90 7.77 -38.84
CA ARG A 245 -12.13 6.31 -38.63
C ARG A 245 -11.52 5.42 -39.72
N GLU A 246 -10.99 6.02 -40.79
CA GLU A 246 -10.36 5.35 -41.92
C GLU A 246 -8.85 5.66 -41.98
N LYS A 247 -8.03 5.06 -41.08
CA LYS A 247 -6.66 4.57 -41.39
C LYS A 247 -5.94 3.91 -40.21
N THR A 248 -4.66 3.62 -40.43
CA THR A 248 -3.84 2.56 -39.85
C THR A 248 -3.66 2.59 -38.32
N SER A 249 -3.71 3.74 -37.64
CA SER A 249 -3.47 3.83 -36.19
C SER A 249 -4.58 3.15 -35.38
N PHE A 250 -5.84 3.54 -35.59
CA PHE A 250 -7.00 2.89 -34.96
C PHE A 250 -7.12 1.41 -35.32
N ARG A 251 -6.76 1.05 -36.57
CA ARG A 251 -6.68 -0.37 -36.99
C ARG A 251 -5.58 -1.11 -36.23
N ARG A 252 -4.37 -0.55 -36.10
CA ARG A 252 -3.26 -1.13 -35.32
C ARG A 252 -3.61 -1.30 -33.85
N PHE A 253 -4.30 -0.35 -33.23
CA PHE A 253 -4.79 -0.47 -31.86
C PHE A 253 -5.73 -1.67 -31.72
N LYS A 254 -6.71 -1.81 -32.63
CA LYS A 254 -7.60 -2.97 -32.66
C LYS A 254 -6.86 -4.28 -32.93
N GLU A 255 -6.00 -4.32 -33.93
CA GLU A 255 -5.19 -5.48 -34.26
C GLU A 255 -4.30 -5.88 -33.07
N ARG A 256 -3.66 -4.93 -32.37
CA ARG A 256 -2.85 -5.22 -31.18
C ARG A 256 -3.70 -5.77 -30.05
N TYR A 257 -4.70 -5.01 -29.60
CA TYR A 257 -5.40 -5.29 -28.34
C TYR A 257 -6.66 -6.14 -28.50
N GLU A 258 -7.53 -5.80 -29.45
CA GLU A 258 -8.85 -6.43 -29.62
C GLU A 258 -8.79 -7.86 -30.20
N GLU A 259 -7.63 -8.26 -30.74
CA GLU A 259 -7.37 -9.62 -31.25
C GLU A 259 -6.52 -10.47 -30.29
N ALA A 260 -5.94 -9.90 -29.22
CA ALA A 260 -5.09 -10.62 -28.28
C ALA A 260 -5.82 -11.85 -27.69
N ASP A 261 -5.13 -12.97 -27.56
CA ASP A 261 -5.65 -14.17 -26.87
C ASP A 261 -5.35 -14.13 -25.37
N VAL A 262 -4.27 -13.43 -25.02
CA VAL A 262 -3.87 -13.12 -23.65
C VAL A 262 -3.46 -11.65 -23.60
N LEU A 263 -4.14 -10.84 -22.79
CA LEU A 263 -3.83 -9.44 -22.54
C LEU A 263 -3.34 -9.25 -21.11
N LEU A 264 -2.14 -8.68 -20.97
CA LEU A 264 -1.45 -8.43 -19.70
C LEU A 264 -1.28 -6.91 -19.55
N ILE A 265 -1.95 -6.29 -18.57
CA ILE A 265 -1.91 -4.84 -18.32
C ILE A 265 -1.23 -4.58 -16.98
N ASP A 266 -0.07 -3.89 -16.99
CA ASP A 266 0.65 -3.52 -15.77
C ASP A 266 0.32 -2.09 -15.29
N ASP A 267 0.39 -1.88 -13.98
CA ASP A 267 0.16 -0.60 -13.27
C ASP A 267 -1.18 0.12 -13.56
N VAL A 268 -2.29 -0.63 -13.50
CA VAL A 268 -3.69 -0.19 -13.75
C VAL A 268 -4.12 1.03 -12.93
N GLN A 269 -3.48 1.30 -11.77
CA GLN A 269 -3.69 2.53 -10.99
C GLN A 269 -3.42 3.81 -11.79
N SER A 270 -2.58 3.75 -12.84
CA SER A 270 -2.25 4.89 -13.69
C SER A 270 -3.44 5.38 -14.54
N PHE A 271 -4.51 4.59 -14.65
CA PHE A 271 -5.75 5.00 -15.31
C PHE A 271 -6.68 5.87 -14.43
N GLN A 272 -6.35 6.09 -13.15
CA GLN A 272 -7.13 6.98 -12.28
C GLN A 272 -7.29 8.38 -12.91
N GLY A 273 -8.50 8.93 -12.87
CA GLY A 273 -8.88 10.17 -13.56
C GLY A 273 -8.95 10.10 -15.10
N LYS A 274 -8.44 9.06 -15.76
CA LYS A 274 -8.42 8.91 -17.24
C LYS A 274 -9.72 8.28 -17.77
N LYS A 275 -10.85 8.97 -17.61
CA LYS A 275 -12.22 8.44 -17.86
C LYS A 275 -12.43 7.78 -19.23
N GLU A 276 -11.93 8.38 -20.32
CA GLU A 276 -12.06 7.80 -21.66
C GLU A 276 -11.17 6.56 -21.86
N THR A 277 -9.93 6.58 -21.35
CA THR A 277 -9.06 5.39 -21.39
C THR A 277 -9.66 4.24 -20.59
N LEU A 278 -10.15 4.50 -19.37
CA LEU A 278 -10.83 3.49 -18.54
C LEU A 278 -12.02 2.84 -19.26
N LYS A 279 -12.83 3.64 -19.95
CA LYS A 279 -13.97 3.15 -20.73
C LYS A 279 -13.51 2.18 -21.83
N ILE A 280 -12.42 2.48 -22.52
CA ILE A 280 -11.89 1.65 -23.62
C ILE A 280 -11.20 0.39 -23.09
N VAL A 281 -10.43 0.49 -22.00
CA VAL A 281 -9.93 -0.71 -21.26
C VAL A 281 -11.10 -1.61 -20.87
N PHE A 282 -12.22 -1.05 -20.43
CA PHE A 282 -13.40 -1.81 -20.05
C PHE A 282 -14.14 -2.44 -21.24
N GLU A 283 -14.30 -1.72 -22.35
CA GLU A 283 -14.87 -2.28 -23.60
C GLU A 283 -14.02 -3.46 -24.11
N LEU A 284 -12.69 -3.30 -24.10
CA LEU A 284 -11.71 -4.34 -24.43
C LEU A 284 -11.80 -5.54 -23.47
N PHE A 285 -11.78 -5.29 -22.16
CA PHE A 285 -11.93 -6.29 -21.11
C PHE A 285 -13.19 -7.15 -21.33
N ASN A 286 -14.34 -6.52 -21.54
CA ASN A 286 -15.60 -7.22 -21.77
C ASN A 286 -15.56 -8.07 -23.05
N LYS A 287 -14.97 -7.53 -24.13
CA LYS A 287 -14.83 -8.27 -25.40
C LYS A 287 -13.97 -9.51 -25.24
N LEU A 288 -12.81 -9.39 -24.59
CA LEU A 288 -11.86 -10.50 -24.42
C LEU A 288 -12.42 -11.57 -23.47
N THR A 289 -12.88 -11.18 -22.28
CA THR A 289 -13.42 -12.11 -21.27
C THR A 289 -14.65 -12.88 -21.77
N SER A 290 -15.58 -12.21 -22.47
CA SER A 290 -16.76 -12.89 -23.07
C SER A 290 -16.43 -13.83 -24.23
N GLN A 291 -15.21 -13.76 -24.79
CA GLN A 291 -14.68 -14.69 -25.78
C GLN A 291 -13.82 -15.79 -25.17
N GLY A 292 -13.69 -15.85 -23.84
CA GLY A 292 -12.79 -16.79 -23.15
C GLY A 292 -11.31 -16.44 -23.30
N LYS A 293 -10.97 -15.28 -23.84
CA LYS A 293 -9.58 -14.79 -23.96
C LYS A 293 -9.13 -14.26 -22.60
N GLN A 294 -7.88 -14.54 -22.23
CA GLN A 294 -7.36 -14.23 -20.90
C GLN A 294 -7.09 -12.74 -20.74
N VAL A 295 -7.49 -12.17 -19.60
CA VAL A 295 -6.99 -10.88 -19.13
C VAL A 295 -6.25 -11.07 -17.81
N VAL A 296 -5.07 -10.46 -17.69
CA VAL A 296 -4.31 -10.35 -16.44
C VAL A 296 -4.02 -8.87 -16.19
N MET A 297 -4.24 -8.43 -14.95
CA MET A 297 -4.06 -7.04 -14.55
C MET A 297 -3.17 -6.96 -13.30
N SER A 298 -2.38 -5.90 -13.22
CA SER A 298 -1.52 -5.59 -12.08
C SER A 298 -1.80 -4.19 -11.54
N ALA A 299 -1.76 -4.01 -10.20
CA ALA A 299 -1.81 -2.69 -9.58
C ALA A 299 -1.07 -2.57 -8.23
N ASP A 300 -0.68 -1.36 -7.84
CA ASP A 300 -0.05 -1.11 -6.53
C ASP A 300 -1.00 -1.33 -5.32
N ILE A 301 -2.32 -1.30 -5.55
CA ILE A 301 -3.37 -1.42 -4.53
C ILE A 301 -4.51 -2.35 -5.00
N ALA A 302 -5.27 -2.88 -4.05
CA ALA A 302 -6.42 -3.76 -4.36
C ALA A 302 -7.45 -3.05 -5.27
N PRO A 303 -8.16 -3.77 -6.17
CA PRO A 303 -9.08 -3.14 -7.13
C PRO A 303 -10.13 -2.21 -6.51
N LYS A 304 -10.67 -2.60 -5.35
CA LYS A 304 -11.65 -1.82 -4.56
C LYS A 304 -11.11 -0.49 -4.01
N ASN A 305 -9.78 -0.33 -3.93
CA ASN A 305 -9.13 0.88 -3.44
C ASN A 305 -8.68 1.80 -4.58
N ILE A 306 -8.86 1.40 -5.84
CA ILE A 306 -8.52 2.24 -7.00
C ILE A 306 -9.63 3.28 -7.18
N ASP A 307 -9.28 4.57 -7.24
CA ASP A 307 -10.22 5.68 -7.47
C ASP A 307 -10.75 5.70 -8.91
N ILE A 308 -11.70 4.80 -9.17
CA ILE A 308 -12.43 4.59 -10.42
C ILE A 308 -13.88 4.21 -10.10
N ASP A 309 -14.77 4.40 -11.08
CA ASP A 309 -16.19 4.01 -10.99
C ASP A 309 -16.36 2.55 -10.51
N GLU A 310 -17.22 2.33 -9.51
CA GLU A 310 -17.48 1.05 -8.85
C GLU A 310 -17.76 -0.09 -9.85
N ARG A 311 -18.40 0.22 -10.99
CA ARG A 311 -18.67 -0.76 -12.06
C ARG A 311 -17.40 -1.39 -12.63
N TYR A 312 -16.28 -0.67 -12.60
CA TYR A 312 -14.97 -1.14 -13.07
C TYR A 312 -14.31 -2.00 -11.98
N GLN A 313 -14.33 -1.53 -10.72
CA GLN A 313 -13.84 -2.29 -9.57
C GLN A 313 -14.53 -3.67 -9.46
N SER A 314 -15.85 -3.71 -9.64
CA SER A 314 -16.65 -4.94 -9.64
C SER A 314 -16.17 -5.97 -10.68
N ARG A 315 -15.78 -5.53 -11.88
CA ARG A 315 -15.26 -6.42 -12.93
C ARG A 315 -13.80 -6.81 -12.74
N PHE A 316 -12.98 -5.92 -12.18
CA PHE A 316 -11.61 -6.27 -11.81
C PHE A 316 -11.57 -7.33 -10.70
N ASN A 317 -12.59 -7.39 -9.84
CA ASN A 317 -12.83 -8.42 -8.83
C ASN A 317 -13.69 -9.61 -9.33
N SER A 318 -14.10 -9.70 -10.60
CA SER A 318 -15.06 -10.74 -11.03
C SER A 318 -14.45 -12.10 -11.36
N GLY A 319 -13.12 -12.20 -11.39
CA GLY A 319 -12.36 -13.44 -11.55
C GLY A 319 -11.65 -13.78 -10.25
N ALA A 320 -10.31 -13.86 -10.28
CA ALA A 320 -9.50 -14.09 -9.09
C ALA A 320 -8.57 -12.91 -8.80
N THR A 321 -8.44 -12.55 -7.53
CA THR A 321 -7.64 -11.41 -7.07
C THR A 321 -6.70 -11.86 -5.97
N PHE A 322 -5.39 -11.66 -6.16
CA PHE A 322 -4.35 -12.08 -5.22
C PHE A 322 -3.37 -10.96 -4.93
N ASP A 323 -2.95 -10.87 -3.68
CA ASP A 323 -1.91 -9.98 -3.22
C ASP A 323 -0.51 -10.60 -3.34
N ILE A 324 0.47 -9.71 -3.43
CA ILE A 324 1.88 -9.98 -3.18
C ILE A 324 2.31 -9.09 -2.02
N GLN A 325 2.68 -9.71 -0.91
CA GLN A 325 3.16 -9.03 0.28
C GLN A 325 4.68 -8.85 0.24
N ALA A 326 5.18 -7.97 1.11
CA ALA A 326 6.60 -7.76 1.29
C ALA A 326 7.32 -9.10 1.59
N PRO A 327 8.47 -9.39 0.95
CA PRO A 327 9.17 -10.65 1.13
C PRO A 327 9.69 -10.80 2.57
N GLU A 328 9.50 -11.98 3.15
CA GLU A 328 10.11 -12.40 4.40
C GLU A 328 11.63 -12.57 4.28
N MET A 329 12.33 -12.65 5.41
CA MET A 329 13.80 -12.70 5.47
C MET A 329 14.41 -13.80 4.58
N GLU A 330 13.81 -14.99 4.55
CA GLU A 330 14.27 -16.11 3.71
C GLU A 330 14.16 -15.78 2.21
N THR A 331 13.02 -15.23 1.79
CA THR A 331 12.77 -14.77 0.41
C THR A 331 13.71 -13.62 0.03
N LYS A 332 13.94 -12.66 0.93
CA LYS A 332 14.92 -11.58 0.73
C LYS A 332 16.32 -12.14 0.46
N LEU A 333 16.78 -13.08 1.29
CA LEU A 333 18.08 -13.74 1.11
C LEU A 333 18.14 -14.55 -0.19
N GLY A 334 17.06 -15.26 -0.55
CA GLY A 334 16.94 -15.96 -1.84
C GLY A 334 17.09 -15.02 -3.04
N ILE A 335 16.46 -13.84 -3.00
CA ILE A 335 16.58 -12.82 -4.05
C ILE A 335 17.98 -12.21 -4.08
N ILE A 336 18.59 -11.93 -2.92
CA ILE A 336 19.98 -11.45 -2.84
C ILE A 336 20.94 -12.47 -3.47
N ASN A 337 20.82 -13.74 -3.10
CA ASN A 337 21.65 -14.83 -3.63
C ASN A 337 21.49 -14.95 -5.16
N SER A 338 20.27 -15.06 -5.67
CA SER A 338 20.00 -15.09 -7.10
C SER A 338 20.55 -13.86 -7.85
N THR A 339 20.51 -12.68 -7.22
CA THR A 339 21.09 -11.46 -7.82
C THR A 339 22.62 -11.48 -7.81
N ILE A 340 23.25 -12.08 -6.80
CA ILE A 340 24.70 -12.31 -6.77
C ILE A 340 25.10 -13.29 -7.87
N ASP A 341 24.39 -14.41 -8.00
CA ASP A 341 24.66 -15.43 -9.03
C ASP A 341 24.53 -14.85 -10.45
N ASP A 342 23.47 -14.08 -10.72
CA ASP A 342 23.27 -13.33 -11.98
C ASP A 342 24.45 -12.37 -12.27
N ARG A 343 25.01 -11.71 -11.25
CA ARG A 343 26.12 -10.75 -11.38
C ARG A 343 27.46 -11.44 -11.62
N LEU A 344 27.71 -12.57 -10.95
CA LEU A 344 28.90 -13.40 -11.17
C LEU A 344 28.89 -13.98 -12.59
N GLN A 345 27.76 -14.53 -13.04
CA GLN A 345 27.61 -15.04 -14.41
C GLN A 345 27.81 -13.94 -15.48
N ALA A 346 27.32 -12.71 -15.22
CA ALA A 346 27.42 -11.60 -16.17
C ALA A 346 28.81 -10.94 -16.23
N SER A 347 29.60 -11.00 -15.16
CA SER A 347 30.93 -10.36 -15.08
C SER A 347 32.08 -11.32 -15.35
N GLY A 348 31.93 -12.61 -15.00
CA GLY A 348 33.04 -13.56 -14.97
C GLY A 348 34.02 -13.35 -13.80
N GLU A 349 33.72 -12.42 -12.89
CA GLU A 349 34.55 -12.11 -11.72
C GLU A 349 34.30 -13.09 -10.57
N ASN A 350 35.30 -13.25 -9.70
CA ASN A 350 35.18 -14.04 -8.48
C ASN A 350 35.02 -13.14 -7.24
N ILE A 351 33.82 -12.56 -7.10
CA ILE A 351 33.44 -11.68 -5.99
C ILE A 351 32.60 -12.45 -4.96
N ASP A 352 33.06 -12.50 -3.71
CA ASP A 352 32.28 -12.99 -2.58
C ASP A 352 31.65 -11.83 -1.80
N ILE A 353 30.34 -11.87 -1.64
CA ILE A 353 29.62 -11.04 -0.66
C ILE A 353 29.29 -11.97 0.51
N PRO A 354 29.92 -11.83 1.70
CA PRO A 354 29.70 -12.75 2.81
C PRO A 354 28.25 -12.79 3.31
N LEU A 355 27.82 -13.91 3.91
CA LEU A 355 26.44 -14.11 4.39
C LEU A 355 26.00 -13.02 5.39
N GLU A 356 26.91 -12.55 6.23
CA GLU A 356 26.65 -11.46 7.18
C GLU A 356 26.30 -10.14 6.47
N VAL A 357 26.90 -9.86 5.31
CA VAL A 357 26.58 -8.69 4.47
C VAL A 357 25.25 -8.89 3.74
N ARG A 358 24.94 -10.12 3.30
CA ARG A 358 23.62 -10.46 2.71
C ARG A 358 22.50 -10.29 3.74
N SER A 359 22.74 -10.74 4.97
CA SER A 359 21.79 -10.59 6.09
C SER A 359 21.59 -9.12 6.45
N TYR A 360 22.67 -8.34 6.54
CA TYR A 360 22.61 -6.89 6.74
C TYR A 360 21.76 -6.18 5.67
N ILE A 361 21.96 -6.49 4.38
CA ILE A 361 21.12 -5.96 3.27
C ILE A 361 19.64 -6.36 3.45
N ALA A 362 19.37 -7.62 3.81
CA ALA A 362 18.01 -8.11 4.00
C ALA A 362 17.29 -7.46 5.20
N GLU A 363 18.03 -7.16 6.28
CA GLU A 363 17.52 -6.51 7.49
C GLU A 363 17.20 -5.03 7.28
N ILE A 364 18.10 -4.26 6.67
CA ILE A 364 17.91 -2.80 6.50
C ILE A 364 17.01 -2.42 5.32
N SER A 365 16.82 -3.35 4.36
CA SER A 365 15.99 -3.10 3.19
C SER A 365 14.51 -2.97 3.54
N SER A 366 13.82 -2.12 2.77
CA SER A 366 12.37 -1.96 2.89
C SER A 366 11.60 -3.18 2.36
N SER A 367 10.32 -2.99 1.99
CA SER A 367 9.50 -4.00 1.31
C SER A 367 9.80 -4.13 -0.20
N ASN A 368 10.63 -3.24 -0.76
CA ASN A 368 10.87 -3.11 -2.18
C ASN A 368 12.03 -3.98 -2.69
N ILE A 369 11.74 -4.95 -3.56
CA ILE A 369 12.77 -5.87 -4.11
C ILE A 369 13.76 -5.13 -5.03
N ARG A 370 13.38 -3.99 -5.62
CA ARG A 370 14.29 -3.19 -6.46
C ARG A 370 15.44 -2.61 -5.62
N GLU A 371 15.20 -2.27 -4.36
CA GLU A 371 16.24 -1.82 -3.42
C GLU A 371 17.21 -2.96 -3.09
N LEU A 372 16.71 -4.16 -2.74
CA LEU A 372 17.54 -5.35 -2.55
C LEU A 372 18.49 -5.62 -3.73
N LYS A 373 17.94 -5.66 -4.95
CA LYS A 373 18.72 -5.89 -6.18
C LYS A 373 19.72 -4.76 -6.47
N SER A 374 19.33 -3.52 -6.17
CA SER A 374 20.20 -2.35 -6.31
C SER A 374 21.35 -2.36 -5.29
N ALA A 375 21.12 -2.77 -4.04
CA ALA A 375 22.15 -2.81 -3.01
C ALA A 375 23.26 -3.82 -3.36
N VAL A 376 22.87 -5.04 -3.79
CA VAL A 376 23.80 -6.04 -4.34
C VAL A 376 24.58 -5.47 -5.52
N THR A 377 23.90 -4.79 -6.44
CA THR A 377 24.52 -4.17 -7.63
C THR A 377 25.56 -3.11 -7.26
N VAL A 378 25.26 -2.25 -6.27
CA VAL A 378 26.16 -1.19 -5.81
C VAL A 378 27.40 -1.77 -5.12
N LEU A 379 27.24 -2.77 -4.24
CA LEU A 379 28.39 -3.46 -3.64
C LEU A 379 29.26 -4.16 -4.69
N PHE A 380 28.64 -4.84 -5.66
CA PHE A 380 29.36 -5.53 -6.73
C PHE A 380 30.18 -4.54 -7.59
N LEU A 381 29.57 -3.41 -7.98
CA LEU A 381 30.25 -2.37 -8.75
C LEU A 381 31.38 -1.71 -7.96
N HIS A 382 31.20 -1.45 -6.66
CA HIS A 382 32.27 -0.94 -5.80
C HIS A 382 33.45 -1.92 -5.73
N LEU A 383 33.17 -3.21 -5.52
CA LEU A 383 34.20 -4.25 -5.46
C LEU A 383 34.98 -4.39 -6.77
N MET A 384 34.30 -4.37 -7.93
CA MET A 384 34.96 -4.33 -9.23
C MET A 384 35.84 -3.09 -9.42
N THR A 385 35.35 -1.91 -8.99
CA THR A 385 36.07 -0.63 -9.14
C THR A 385 37.32 -0.57 -8.25
N GLU A 386 37.26 -1.16 -7.06
CA GLU A 386 38.35 -1.23 -6.09
C GLU A 386 39.30 -2.43 -6.34
N HIS A 387 39.02 -3.26 -7.35
CA HIS A 387 39.69 -4.55 -7.60
C HIS A 387 39.77 -5.45 -6.34
N LYS A 388 38.66 -5.50 -5.59
CA LYS A 388 38.50 -6.31 -4.38
C LYS A 388 37.52 -7.46 -4.63
N ASN A 389 37.82 -8.60 -4.04
CA ASN A 389 37.01 -9.82 -4.19
C ASN A 389 36.06 -10.06 -3.00
N THR A 390 36.08 -9.23 -1.95
CA THR A 390 35.21 -9.39 -0.78
C THR A 390 35.04 -8.10 0.01
N ILE A 391 34.02 -8.03 0.86
CA ILE A 391 33.63 -6.86 1.65
C ILE A 391 33.19 -7.25 3.07
N ASP A 392 33.55 -6.44 4.07
CA ASP A 392 33.05 -6.57 5.45
C ASP A 392 31.78 -5.73 5.70
N ILE A 393 31.04 -6.04 6.77
CA ILE A 393 29.79 -5.34 7.14
C ILE A 393 30.01 -3.82 7.29
N ALA A 394 31.12 -3.37 7.87
CA ALA A 394 31.39 -1.96 8.13
C ALA A 394 31.74 -1.17 6.85
N GLN A 395 32.27 -1.83 5.82
CA GLN A 395 32.41 -1.28 4.47
C GLN A 395 31.05 -1.26 3.76
N ALA A 396 30.30 -2.36 3.77
CA ALA A 396 28.99 -2.44 3.15
C ALA A 396 28.00 -1.41 3.71
N ALA A 397 27.99 -1.23 5.03
CA ALA A 397 27.17 -0.24 5.72
C ALA A 397 27.48 1.20 5.29
N ARG A 398 28.76 1.55 5.11
CA ARG A 398 29.17 2.88 4.63
C ARG A 398 28.80 3.13 3.17
N ILE A 399 28.90 2.11 2.30
CA ILE A 399 28.53 2.24 0.89
C ILE A 399 27.00 2.37 0.73
N LEU A 400 26.24 1.66 1.57
CA LEU A 400 24.78 1.62 1.50
C LEU A 400 24.07 2.63 2.40
N GLU A 401 24.80 3.56 3.04
CA GLU A 401 24.27 4.52 4.02
C GLU A 401 23.06 5.33 3.52
N ASN A 402 23.08 5.72 2.24
CA ASN A 402 22.00 6.48 1.59
C ASN A 402 21.30 5.67 0.48
N HIS A 403 21.43 4.34 0.50
CA HIS A 403 20.93 3.47 -0.58
C HIS A 403 19.45 3.12 -0.43
N PHE A 404 19.01 2.91 0.80
CA PHE A 404 17.62 2.60 1.13
C PHE A 404 16.85 3.88 1.44
N SER A 405 15.61 3.95 0.98
CA SER A 405 14.71 5.06 1.29
C SER A 405 14.55 5.18 2.82
N ASN A 406 14.68 6.39 3.36
CA ASN A 406 14.51 6.68 4.80
C ASN A 406 13.08 6.42 5.33
N ASP A 407 12.19 5.86 4.50
CA ASP A 407 10.85 5.39 4.86
C ASP A 407 10.86 4.14 5.76
N VAL A 408 12.02 3.48 5.95
CA VAL A 408 12.25 2.78 7.21
C VAL A 408 12.46 3.83 8.31
N LYS A 409 11.36 4.46 8.72
CA LYS A 409 11.30 5.16 10.01
C LYS A 409 11.69 4.13 11.06
N ARG A 410 12.91 4.23 11.59
CA ARG A 410 13.27 3.52 12.80
C ARG A 410 12.25 3.93 13.84
N LEU A 411 11.41 2.99 14.25
CA LEU A 411 10.36 3.22 15.24
C LEU A 411 10.99 3.93 16.44
N THR A 412 10.48 5.12 16.78
CA THR A 412 11.01 5.90 17.89
C THR A 412 10.11 5.78 19.13
N ILE A 413 10.66 6.09 20.30
CA ILE A 413 9.85 6.21 21.53
C ILE A 413 8.72 7.24 21.34
N ALA A 414 8.93 8.29 20.54
CA ALA A 414 7.91 9.30 20.25
C ALA A 414 6.76 8.75 19.40
N ASP A 415 7.03 7.84 18.46
CA ASP A 415 5.99 7.19 17.65
C ASP A 415 5.12 6.26 18.52
N ILE A 416 5.73 5.48 19.42
CA ILE A 416 5.01 4.64 20.38
C ILE A 416 4.19 5.50 21.34
N GLN A 417 4.75 6.60 21.86
CA GLN A 417 4.02 7.54 22.72
C GLN A 417 2.79 8.10 21.99
N LYS A 418 2.95 8.59 20.76
CA LYS A 418 1.87 9.13 19.93
C LYS A 418 0.77 8.11 19.65
N GLU A 419 1.11 6.84 19.43
CA GLU A 419 0.08 5.81 19.20
C GLU A 419 -0.66 5.42 20.47
N VAL A 420 0.03 5.34 21.62
CA VAL A 420 -0.63 5.15 22.92
C VAL A 420 -1.52 6.35 23.27
N GLU A 421 -1.09 7.58 23.01
CA GLU A 421 -1.91 8.79 23.18
C GLU A 421 -3.20 8.72 22.36
N THR A 422 -3.08 8.31 21.09
CA THR A 422 -4.19 8.16 20.15
C THR A 422 -5.15 7.04 20.57
N PHE A 423 -4.62 5.86 20.94
CA PHE A 423 -5.40 4.69 21.30
C PHE A 423 -6.16 4.88 22.62
N TYR A 424 -5.47 5.34 23.67
CA TYR A 424 -6.05 5.49 25.01
C TYR A 424 -6.68 6.87 25.26
N LYS A 425 -6.69 7.76 24.25
CA LYS A 425 -7.24 9.13 24.33
C LYS A 425 -6.65 9.93 25.51
N VAL A 426 -5.33 9.78 25.74
CA VAL A 426 -4.57 10.52 26.78
C VAL A 426 -3.66 11.57 26.13
N SER A 427 -3.49 12.72 26.77
CA SER A 427 -2.57 13.73 26.24
C SER A 427 -1.10 13.36 26.52
N HIS A 428 -0.18 13.80 25.64
CA HIS A 428 1.27 13.64 25.84
C HIS A 428 1.73 14.08 27.24
N ALA A 429 1.24 15.24 27.72
CA ALA A 429 1.56 15.79 29.04
C ALA A 429 1.12 14.89 30.20
N GLU A 430 -0.01 14.19 30.06
CA GLU A 430 -0.46 13.19 31.04
C GLU A 430 0.38 11.91 30.96
N LEU A 431 0.70 11.46 29.73
CA LEU A 431 1.50 10.26 29.49
C LEU A 431 2.90 10.39 30.09
N VAL A 432 3.63 11.48 29.85
CA VAL A 432 4.96 11.72 30.47
C VAL A 432 4.88 12.18 31.92
N GLY A 433 3.72 12.70 32.36
CA GLY A 433 3.52 13.34 33.65
C GLY A 433 3.59 12.42 34.89
N LYS A 434 3.31 12.99 36.06
CA LYS A 434 3.33 12.28 37.37
C LYS A 434 1.96 11.76 37.81
N GLY A 435 0.93 11.86 36.95
CA GLY A 435 -0.44 11.42 37.25
C GLY A 435 -0.52 9.92 37.57
N ARG A 436 -1.20 9.58 38.66
CA ARG A 436 -1.37 8.20 39.19
C ARG A 436 -2.76 7.58 38.99
N ARG A 437 -3.71 8.31 38.39
CA ARG A 437 -5.04 7.79 38.06
C ARG A 437 -4.89 6.61 37.09
N HIS A 438 -5.69 5.55 37.25
CA HIS A 438 -5.58 4.34 36.42
C HIS A 438 -5.61 4.64 34.91
N ALA A 439 -6.55 5.49 34.48
CA ALA A 439 -6.71 5.96 33.09
C ALA A 439 -5.49 6.68 32.50
N ILE A 440 -4.48 7.05 33.29
CA ILE A 440 -3.23 7.67 32.83
C ILE A 440 -2.03 6.74 33.13
N ALA A 441 -2.07 6.03 34.25
CA ALA A 441 -1.01 5.12 34.67
C ALA A 441 -0.94 3.88 33.77
N TYR A 442 -2.07 3.28 33.40
CA TYR A 442 -2.11 2.08 32.56
C TYR A 442 -1.61 2.35 31.14
N PRO A 443 -2.08 3.37 30.39
CA PRO A 443 -1.53 3.70 29.07
C PRO A 443 -0.02 3.95 29.10
N ARG A 444 0.49 4.65 30.12
CA ARG A 444 1.92 4.87 30.31
C ARG A 444 2.70 3.57 30.52
N GLN A 445 2.16 2.64 31.31
CA GLN A 445 2.79 1.33 31.54
C GLN A 445 2.82 0.52 30.25
N VAL A 446 1.73 0.53 29.46
CA VAL A 446 1.66 -0.09 28.13
C VAL A 446 2.69 0.52 27.18
N ALA A 447 2.83 1.84 27.13
CA ALA A 447 3.84 2.50 26.29
C ALA A 447 5.28 2.07 26.63
N MET A 448 5.61 1.99 27.93
CA MET A 448 6.92 1.51 28.39
C MET A 448 7.18 0.05 28.03
N TYR A 449 6.16 -0.80 28.16
CA TYR A 449 6.20 -2.20 27.72
C TYR A 449 6.44 -2.32 26.22
N LEU A 450 5.67 -1.58 25.40
CA LEU A 450 5.83 -1.55 23.94
C LEU A 450 7.23 -1.08 23.52
N CYS A 451 7.79 -0.06 24.20
CA CYS A 451 9.16 0.38 23.92
C CYS A 451 10.20 -0.73 24.13
N ARG A 452 10.03 -1.57 25.16
CA ARG A 452 10.90 -2.75 25.38
C ARG A 452 10.65 -3.86 24.37
N GLN A 453 9.39 -4.09 24.01
CA GLN A 453 8.97 -5.21 23.16
C GLN A 453 9.26 -4.98 21.67
N MET A 454 9.26 -3.72 21.21
CA MET A 454 9.34 -3.37 19.78
C MET A 454 10.68 -2.74 19.35
N MET A 455 11.48 -2.20 20.28
CA MET A 455 12.70 -1.44 19.96
C MET A 455 13.92 -1.85 20.81
N GLU A 456 13.76 -2.80 21.74
CA GLU A 456 14.79 -3.24 22.71
C GLU A 456 15.46 -2.11 23.55
N GLU A 457 14.85 -0.92 23.59
CA GLU A 457 15.39 0.28 24.23
C GLU A 457 15.74 0.10 25.72
N THR A 458 16.77 0.80 26.21
CA THR A 458 17.19 0.65 27.60
C THR A 458 16.16 1.24 28.57
N PHE A 459 16.02 0.66 29.77
CA PHE A 459 15.12 1.20 30.80
C PHE A 459 15.43 2.66 31.18
N GLU A 460 16.70 3.10 31.05
CA GLU A 460 17.12 4.48 31.27
C GLU A 460 16.71 5.41 30.12
N SER A 461 16.87 4.98 28.86
CA SER A 461 16.40 5.70 27.66
C SER A 461 14.89 5.94 27.71
N ILE A 462 14.12 4.88 27.98
CA ILE A 462 12.68 4.94 28.21
C ILE A 462 12.37 5.87 29.40
N GLY A 463 13.08 5.74 30.51
CA GLY A 463 12.89 6.58 31.70
C GLY A 463 13.02 8.08 31.40
N LYS A 464 14.01 8.47 30.59
CA LYS A 464 14.20 9.85 30.12
C LYS A 464 13.01 10.33 29.28
N ALA A 465 12.60 9.55 28.28
CA ALA A 465 11.49 9.88 27.38
C ALA A 465 10.12 10.00 28.08
N PHE A 466 9.90 9.28 29.18
CA PHE A 466 8.70 9.41 30.01
C PHE A 466 8.93 10.36 31.20
N GLY A 467 9.45 11.57 30.94
CA GLY A 467 9.52 12.64 31.95
C GLY A 467 10.54 12.41 33.07
N GLY A 468 11.67 11.75 32.77
CA GLY A 468 12.76 11.52 33.72
C GLY A 468 12.41 10.56 34.86
N LYS A 469 11.66 9.50 34.57
CA LYS A 469 11.35 8.43 35.53
C LYS A 469 12.55 7.52 35.73
N ASP A 470 12.72 7.03 36.96
CA ASP A 470 13.80 6.10 37.28
C ASP A 470 13.64 4.75 36.57
N HIS A 471 14.78 4.16 36.18
CA HIS A 471 14.87 2.88 35.49
C HIS A 471 14.10 1.74 36.20
N SER A 472 14.08 1.72 37.55
CA SER A 472 13.33 0.73 38.33
C SER A 472 11.81 0.87 38.17
N THR A 473 11.32 2.10 38.01
CA THR A 473 9.90 2.39 37.75
C THR A 473 9.49 1.94 36.36
N VAL A 474 10.37 2.11 35.37
CA VAL A 474 10.15 1.60 34.00
C VAL A 474 10.13 0.08 34.02
N LYS A 475 11.14 -0.56 34.63
CA LYS A 475 11.21 -2.02 34.75
C LYS A 475 9.95 -2.60 35.40
N TYR A 476 9.53 -2.09 36.55
CA TYR A 476 8.29 -2.51 37.22
C TYR A 476 7.05 -2.37 36.30
N SER A 477 6.98 -1.29 35.53
CA SER A 477 5.87 -1.04 34.59
C SER A 477 5.85 -2.05 33.44
N VAL A 478 7.02 -2.42 32.92
CA VAL A 478 7.19 -3.42 31.86
C VAL A 478 6.84 -4.82 32.39
N ASP A 479 7.40 -5.20 33.54
CA ASP A 479 7.16 -6.51 34.16
C ASP A 479 5.66 -6.72 34.48
N LEU A 480 4.98 -5.69 34.99
CA LEU A 480 3.54 -5.71 35.31
C LEU A 480 2.64 -5.91 34.08
N ILE A 481 2.96 -5.27 32.95
CA ILE A 481 2.20 -5.45 31.70
C ILE A 481 2.53 -6.82 31.08
N ALA A 482 3.78 -7.26 31.13
CA ALA A 482 4.18 -8.58 30.64
C ALA A 482 3.49 -9.73 31.39
N GLU A 483 3.23 -9.56 32.69
CA GLU A 483 2.43 -10.49 33.51
C GLU A 483 0.96 -10.46 33.06
N LYS A 484 0.33 -9.28 32.95
CA LYS A 484 -1.05 -9.16 32.48
C LYS A 484 -1.28 -9.73 31.08
N VAL A 485 -0.36 -9.51 30.12
CA VAL A 485 -0.41 -10.11 28.77
C VAL A 485 -0.36 -11.64 28.81
N ARG A 486 0.26 -12.23 29.84
CA ARG A 486 0.33 -13.68 30.02
C ARG A 486 -0.96 -14.25 30.59
N GLU A 487 -1.56 -13.57 31.57
CA GLU A 487 -2.69 -14.04 32.35
C GLU A 487 -4.05 -13.67 31.75
N ASP A 488 -4.20 -12.44 31.26
CA ASP A 488 -5.44 -11.93 30.69
C ASP A 488 -5.38 -11.89 29.16
N LYS A 489 -6.31 -12.60 28.53
CA LYS A 489 -6.49 -12.58 27.08
C LYS A 489 -6.97 -11.21 26.59
N GLY A 490 -7.80 -10.49 27.35
CA GLY A 490 -8.28 -9.16 26.97
C GLY A 490 -7.13 -8.17 26.81
N THR A 491 -6.22 -8.13 27.77
CA THR A 491 -4.99 -7.31 27.75
C THR A 491 -4.03 -7.73 26.64
N ARG A 492 -3.87 -9.04 26.38
CA ARG A 492 -3.05 -9.52 25.25
C ARG A 492 -3.61 -9.04 23.92
N ASP A 493 -4.87 -9.36 23.66
CA ASP A 493 -5.51 -9.01 22.41
C ASP A 493 -5.50 -7.47 22.23
N GLU A 494 -5.75 -6.68 23.29
CA GLU A 494 -5.62 -5.19 23.31
C GLU A 494 -4.24 -4.70 22.88
N ILE A 495 -3.18 -5.28 23.42
CA ILE A 495 -1.79 -4.88 23.12
C ILE A 495 -1.39 -5.28 21.70
N ASP A 496 -1.86 -6.42 21.20
CA ASP A 496 -1.63 -6.83 19.81
C ASP A 496 -2.27 -5.84 18.81
N ILE A 497 -3.38 -5.17 19.17
CA ILE A 497 -3.96 -4.06 18.37
C ILE A 497 -2.98 -2.90 18.24
N VAL A 498 -2.43 -2.45 19.37
CA VAL A 498 -1.52 -1.30 19.41
C VAL A 498 -0.22 -1.63 18.66
N ILE A 499 0.28 -2.87 18.78
CA ILE A 499 1.44 -3.35 18.01
C ILE A 499 1.15 -3.34 16.50
N ALA A 500 -0.04 -3.77 16.06
CA ALA A 500 -0.42 -3.73 14.65
C ALA A 500 -0.48 -2.29 14.12
N GLN A 501 -1.15 -1.39 14.84
CA GLN A 501 -1.26 0.04 14.47
C GLN A 501 0.09 0.75 14.39
N ILE A 502 1.05 0.37 15.25
CA ILE A 502 2.43 0.86 15.19
C ILE A 502 3.18 0.33 13.96
N ARG A 503 2.88 -0.89 13.49
CA ARG A 503 3.54 -1.55 12.34
C ARG A 503 2.97 -1.19 10.97
N ASP A 504 1.70 -0.77 10.92
CA ASP A 504 1.01 -0.37 9.69
C ASP A 504 1.27 1.11 9.29
N ARG A 505 2.11 1.83 10.06
CA ARG A 505 2.53 3.22 9.85
C ARG A 505 3.91 3.38 9.20
#